data_AF-A0A3A4PM59-F1
#
_entry.id   AF-A0A3A4PM59-F1
#
_cell.length_a   1.000
_cell.length_b   1.000
_cell.length_c   1.000
_cell.angle_alpha   90.00
_cell.angle_beta   90.00
_cell.angle_gamma   90.00
#
_symmetry.space_group_name_H-M   'P 1'
#
loop_
_entity.id
_entity.type
_entity.pdbx_description
1 polymer ?
#
loop_
_entity_poly.entity_id
_entity_poly.type
_entity_poly.pdbx_seq_one_letter_code
_entity_poly.pdbx_strand_id
1 'polypeptide(L)'
;MKKAWWLLVLVIITTSLVVAVPGCGQSSEDLAAQYIGRGDRYAYRMASEGETMSAALEDFFAILQGPNPEAIINPGGPLDQYEAAQGEMSSSALQAEAEYQGVLTLSGVEEEKEYATMMIEVAGKTAELAEFVDEWFNKALDVIETMDESKIRSYLTGDEFEGGMVELEGMRAEIDAVAAEASDYRLERDF
;
A
#
# COMPACT_ATOMS: atom_id res chain seq x y z
N MET A 1 -45.61 -2.61 -73.39
CA MET A 1 -46.55 -3.37 -72.53
C MET A 1 -46.05 -3.28 -71.10
N LYS A 2 -46.93 -2.85 -70.17
CA LYS A 2 -46.84 -2.85 -68.69
C LYS A 2 -45.69 -2.03 -68.07
N LYS A 3 -45.92 -0.77 -67.65
CA LYS A 3 -46.58 -0.28 -66.40
C LYS A 3 -45.77 -0.68 -65.16
N ALA A 4 -45.01 0.25 -64.57
CA ALA A 4 -45.41 1.13 -63.43
C ALA A 4 -45.03 0.44 -62.09
N TRP A 5 -44.25 1.04 -61.18
CA TRP A 5 -44.54 2.17 -60.28
C TRP A 5 -43.21 2.85 -59.90
N TRP A 6 -43.03 4.16 -60.10
CA TRP A 6 -43.40 5.26 -59.19
C TRP A 6 -42.56 5.32 -57.90
N LEU A 7 -41.69 6.36 -57.87
CA LEU A 7 -41.54 7.37 -56.81
C LEU A 7 -41.13 6.95 -55.39
N LEU A 8 -39.97 7.45 -54.96
CA LEU A 8 -39.79 8.44 -53.87
C LEU A 8 -38.25 8.66 -53.73
N VAL A 9 -37.66 9.82 -54.05
CA VAL A 9 -37.76 11.16 -53.46
C VAL A 9 -36.98 11.32 -52.14
N LEU A 10 -36.18 12.40 -52.10
CA LEU A 10 -35.51 13.06 -50.98
C LEU A 10 -34.26 12.35 -50.40
N VAL A 11 -33.05 12.87 -50.62
CA VAL A 11 -32.41 14.04 -49.94
C VAL A 11 -32.29 13.78 -48.44
N ILE A 12 -31.05 13.66 -47.96
CA ILE A 12 -30.47 14.50 -46.89
C ILE A 12 -28.98 14.11 -46.75
N ILE A 13 -28.12 15.07 -47.08
CA ILE A 13 -26.75 15.15 -46.56
C ILE A 13 -26.91 15.51 -45.09
N THR A 14 -26.73 14.55 -44.19
CA THR A 14 -26.50 14.83 -42.77
C THR A 14 -25.08 14.43 -42.44
N THR A 15 -24.22 15.44 -42.48
CA THR A 15 -23.10 15.60 -41.56
C THR A 15 -23.43 14.95 -40.21
N SER A 16 -22.77 13.84 -39.92
CA SER A 16 -22.68 13.32 -38.56
C SER A 16 -21.77 14.26 -37.76
N LEU A 17 -22.30 15.44 -37.44
CA LEU A 17 -21.87 16.18 -36.28
C LEU A 17 -22.31 15.28 -35.11
N VAL A 18 -21.40 14.43 -34.64
CA VAL A 18 -21.57 13.79 -33.35
C VAL A 18 -21.56 14.94 -32.36
N VAL A 19 -22.76 15.34 -31.96
CA VAL A 19 -22.98 16.21 -30.82
C VAL A 19 -22.47 15.41 -29.63
N ALA A 20 -21.20 15.62 -29.27
CA ALA A 20 -20.75 15.35 -27.93
C ALA A 20 -21.67 16.17 -27.02
N VAL A 21 -22.56 15.50 -26.32
CA VAL A 21 -23.28 16.09 -25.19
C VAL A 21 -22.20 16.42 -24.16
N PRO A 22 -21.84 17.69 -23.91
CA PRO A 22 -20.98 17.99 -22.79
C PRO A 22 -21.88 17.97 -21.56
N GLY A 23 -21.61 17.05 -20.62
CA GLY A 23 -22.24 17.07 -19.31
C GLY A 23 -23.14 15.88 -19.03
N CYS A 24 -22.49 14.78 -18.62
CA CYS A 24 -22.89 13.87 -17.53
C CYS A 24 -21.80 12.80 -17.33
N GLY A 25 -20.54 13.15 -17.58
CA GLY A 25 -19.38 12.36 -17.15
C GLY A 25 -18.89 12.95 -15.83
N GLN A 26 -18.51 12.09 -14.89
CA GLN A 26 -17.85 12.51 -13.66
C GLN A 26 -16.60 13.34 -14.01
N SER A 27 -16.39 14.48 -13.33
CA SER A 27 -15.21 15.32 -13.63
C SER A 27 -13.93 14.55 -13.31
N SER A 28 -12.81 14.94 -13.93
CA SER A 28 -11.49 14.37 -13.58
C SER A 28 -11.20 14.55 -12.09
N GLU A 29 -11.56 15.71 -11.53
CA GLU A 29 -11.41 16.04 -10.10
C GLU A 29 -12.23 15.09 -9.22
N ASP A 30 -13.51 14.87 -9.53
CA ASP A 30 -14.37 13.92 -8.78
C ASP A 30 -13.83 12.49 -8.83
N LEU A 31 -13.22 12.10 -9.96
CA LEU A 31 -12.61 10.79 -10.12
C LEU A 31 -11.27 10.68 -9.39
N ALA A 32 -10.47 11.75 -9.40
CA ALA A 32 -9.22 11.84 -8.64
C ALA A 32 -9.49 11.73 -7.13
N ALA A 33 -10.46 12.48 -6.61
CA ALA A 33 -10.87 12.43 -5.22
C ALA A 33 -11.34 11.01 -4.80
N GLN A 34 -12.01 10.28 -5.69
CA GLN A 34 -12.38 8.89 -5.43
C GLN A 34 -11.19 7.94 -5.39
N TYR A 35 -10.26 8.07 -6.34
CA TYR A 35 -9.03 7.28 -6.35
C TYR A 35 -8.21 7.55 -5.08
N ILE A 36 -7.98 8.82 -4.75
CA ILE A 36 -7.32 9.25 -3.52
C ILE A 36 -8.03 8.66 -2.30
N GLY A 37 -9.33 8.87 -2.15
CA GLY A 37 -10.07 8.38 -1.00
C GLY A 37 -10.08 6.85 -0.87
N ARG A 38 -9.89 6.08 -1.96
CA ARG A 38 -9.66 4.63 -1.88
C ARG A 38 -8.22 4.31 -1.50
N GLY A 39 -7.25 4.96 -2.13
CA GLY A 39 -5.82 4.86 -1.81
C GLY A 39 -5.56 5.13 -0.34
N ASP A 40 -6.11 6.20 0.23
CA ASP A 40 -5.91 6.59 1.62
C ASP A 40 -6.45 5.56 2.61
N ARG A 41 -7.56 4.89 2.27
CA ARG A 41 -8.09 3.82 3.12
C ARG A 41 -7.16 2.62 3.15
N TYR A 42 -6.57 2.28 2.01
CA TYR A 42 -5.55 1.23 1.96
C TYR A 42 -4.25 1.67 2.63
N ALA A 43 -3.81 2.92 2.46
CA ALA A 43 -2.64 3.46 3.15
C ALA A 43 -2.82 3.49 4.68
N TYR A 44 -4.01 3.87 5.17
CA TYR A 44 -4.34 3.80 6.59
C TYR A 44 -4.30 2.36 7.11
N ARG A 45 -4.88 1.42 6.35
CA ARG A 45 -4.83 0.01 6.73
C ARG A 45 -3.40 -0.53 6.73
N MET A 46 -2.62 -0.22 5.70
CA MET A 46 -1.21 -0.54 5.61
C MET A 46 -0.43 -0.05 6.84
N ALA A 47 -0.62 1.21 7.25
CA ALA A 47 0.01 1.75 8.45
C ALA A 47 -0.42 1.00 9.73
N SER A 48 -1.72 0.75 9.89
CA SER A 48 -2.25 0.01 11.05
C SER A 48 -1.75 -1.43 11.13
N GLU A 49 -1.61 -2.13 10.01
CA GLU A 49 -1.03 -3.47 9.98
C GLU A 49 0.48 -3.42 10.25
N GLY A 50 1.18 -2.35 9.83
CA GLY A 50 2.58 -2.10 10.20
C GLY A 50 2.78 -1.93 11.71
N GLU A 51 1.87 -1.23 12.39
CA GLU A 51 1.86 -1.15 13.87
C GLU A 51 1.62 -2.52 14.51
N THR A 52 0.68 -3.29 13.97
CA THR A 52 0.37 -4.65 14.44
C THR A 52 1.57 -5.59 14.27
N MET A 53 2.23 -5.52 13.12
CA MET A 53 3.46 -6.25 12.84
C MET A 53 4.57 -5.86 13.81
N SER A 54 4.73 -4.56 14.11
CA SER A 54 5.71 -4.09 15.11
C SER A 54 5.43 -4.66 16.50
N ALA A 55 4.18 -4.60 16.95
CA ALA A 55 3.78 -5.12 18.25
C ALA A 55 4.00 -6.64 18.34
N ALA A 56 3.67 -7.38 17.28
CA ALA A 56 3.90 -8.82 17.20
C ALA A 56 5.39 -9.18 17.29
N LEU A 57 6.27 -8.40 16.64
CA LEU A 57 7.72 -8.57 16.75
C LEU A 57 8.23 -8.28 18.18
N GLU A 58 7.75 -7.23 18.82
CA GLU A 58 8.10 -6.92 20.21
C GLU A 58 7.70 -8.06 21.17
N ASP A 59 6.46 -8.55 21.03
CA ASP A 59 5.95 -9.67 21.83
C ASP A 59 6.74 -10.97 21.56
N PHE A 60 7.08 -11.23 20.30
CA PHE A 60 7.90 -12.36 19.89
C PHE A 60 9.25 -12.34 20.62
N PHE A 61 9.97 -11.22 20.57
CA PHE A 61 11.28 -11.10 21.23
C PHE A 61 11.17 -11.14 22.74
N ALA A 62 10.11 -10.56 23.33
CA ALA A 62 9.86 -10.63 24.76
C ALA A 62 9.62 -12.08 25.24
N ILE A 63 8.85 -12.87 24.47
CA ILE A 63 8.57 -14.27 24.81
C ILE A 63 9.81 -15.15 24.67
N LEU A 64 10.66 -14.92 23.66
CA LEU A 64 11.95 -15.62 23.54
C LEU A 64 12.84 -15.45 24.76
N GLN A 65 12.87 -14.24 25.31
CA GLN A 65 13.68 -13.90 26.47
C GLN A 65 13.02 -14.33 27.78
N GLY A 66 11.76 -14.77 27.72
CA GLY A 66 10.95 -15.20 28.84
C GLY A 66 11.11 -16.70 29.18
N PRO A 67 10.40 -17.16 30.22
CA PRO A 67 10.51 -18.54 30.71
C PRO A 67 9.83 -19.59 29.81
N ASN A 68 9.13 -19.18 28.74
CA ASN A 68 8.37 -20.08 27.87
C ASN A 68 8.47 -19.70 26.38
N PRO A 69 9.63 -19.90 25.74
CA PRO A 69 9.87 -19.51 24.35
C PRO A 69 8.98 -20.27 23.35
N GLU A 70 8.51 -21.47 23.70
CA GLU A 70 7.61 -22.27 22.85
C GLU A 70 6.26 -21.58 22.60
N ALA A 71 5.88 -20.55 23.38
CA ALA A 71 4.62 -19.85 23.20
C ALA A 71 4.54 -19.03 21.90
N ILE A 72 5.67 -18.80 21.23
CA ILE A 72 5.78 -18.07 19.96
C ILE A 72 5.01 -18.73 18.82
N ILE A 73 5.12 -20.06 18.74
CA ILE A 73 4.57 -20.88 17.65
C ILE A 73 3.15 -21.37 17.93
N ASN A 74 2.55 -20.94 19.05
CA ASN A 74 1.17 -21.31 19.36
C ASN A 74 0.22 -20.67 18.34
N PRO A 75 -0.85 -21.35 17.93
CA PRO A 75 -1.87 -20.76 17.07
C PRO A 75 -2.43 -19.45 17.65
N GLY A 76 -2.42 -18.40 16.83
CA GLY A 76 -2.78 -17.04 17.24
C GLY A 76 -1.73 -16.32 18.10
N GLY A 77 -0.54 -16.90 18.25
CA GLY A 77 0.61 -16.32 18.92
C GLY A 77 1.30 -15.23 18.09
N PRO A 78 2.42 -14.68 18.59
CA PRO A 78 3.12 -13.57 17.95
C PRO A 78 3.56 -13.87 16.51
N LEU A 79 3.98 -15.11 16.22
CA LEU A 79 4.41 -15.47 14.87
C LEU A 79 3.24 -15.42 13.86
N ASP A 80 2.11 -16.05 14.20
CA ASP A 80 0.90 -16.01 13.38
C ASP A 80 0.39 -14.57 13.17
N GLN A 81 0.47 -13.73 14.21
CA GLN A 81 0.06 -12.32 14.14
C GLN A 81 0.99 -11.51 13.25
N TYR A 82 2.30 -11.74 13.34
CA TYR A 82 3.31 -11.12 12.48
C TYR A 82 3.04 -11.46 11.01
N GLU A 83 2.92 -12.75 10.66
CA GLU A 83 2.73 -13.19 9.28
C GLU A 83 1.42 -12.64 8.69
N ALA A 84 0.34 -12.65 9.48
CA ALA A 84 -0.94 -12.09 9.07
C ALA A 84 -0.86 -10.58 8.82
N ALA A 85 -0.27 -9.83 9.75
CA ALA A 85 -0.12 -8.38 9.63
C ALA A 85 0.78 -8.00 8.46
N GLN A 86 1.90 -8.70 8.27
CA GLN A 86 2.81 -8.50 7.14
C GLN A 86 2.08 -8.72 5.81
N GLY A 87 1.33 -9.82 5.68
CA GLY A 87 0.56 -10.12 4.46
C GLY A 87 -0.51 -9.06 4.15
N GLU A 88 -1.26 -8.61 5.16
CA GLU A 88 -2.27 -7.56 5.00
C GLU A 88 -1.64 -6.19 4.72
N MET A 89 -0.49 -5.88 5.32
CA MET A 89 0.29 -4.67 5.08
C MET A 89 0.75 -4.61 3.61
N SER A 90 1.42 -5.66 3.12
CA SER A 90 1.89 -5.73 1.72
C SER A 90 0.73 -5.70 0.73
N SER A 91 -0.37 -6.41 1.02
CA SER A 91 -1.56 -6.36 0.17
C SER A 91 -2.19 -4.97 0.11
N SER A 92 -2.24 -4.27 1.25
CA SER A 92 -2.77 -2.92 1.34
C SER A 92 -1.85 -1.91 0.63
N ALA A 93 -0.53 -2.06 0.72
CA ALA A 93 0.44 -1.23 -0.01
C ALA A 93 0.22 -1.32 -1.53
N LEU A 94 0.11 -2.53 -2.08
CA LEU A 94 -0.14 -2.75 -3.50
C LEU A 94 -1.48 -2.16 -3.96
N GLN A 95 -2.52 -2.29 -3.13
CA GLN A 95 -3.83 -1.73 -3.43
C GLN A 95 -3.83 -0.19 -3.36
N ALA A 96 -3.14 0.39 -2.38
CA ALA A 96 -2.97 1.83 -2.28
C ALA A 96 -2.26 2.37 -3.53
N GLU A 97 -1.13 1.77 -3.90
CA GLU A 97 -0.36 2.14 -5.09
C GLU A 97 -1.23 2.09 -6.34
N ALA A 98 -1.98 1.01 -6.56
CA ALA A 98 -2.84 0.85 -7.73
C ALA A 98 -3.92 1.94 -7.83
N GLU A 99 -4.51 2.35 -6.69
CA GLU A 99 -5.50 3.43 -6.67
C GLU A 99 -4.86 4.78 -6.99
N TYR A 100 -3.70 5.09 -6.42
CA TYR A 100 -2.97 6.33 -6.69
C TYR A 100 -2.44 6.40 -8.14
N GLN A 101 -2.00 5.28 -8.71
CA GLN A 101 -1.67 5.18 -10.13
C GLN A 101 -2.87 5.56 -11.02
N GLY A 102 -4.10 5.28 -10.57
CA GLY A 102 -5.33 5.72 -11.22
C GLY A 102 -5.40 7.24 -11.41
N VAL A 103 -4.98 8.02 -10.40
CA VAL A 103 -4.93 9.50 -10.46
C VAL A 103 -3.97 9.99 -11.55
N LEU A 104 -2.82 9.33 -11.69
CA LEU A 104 -1.80 9.71 -12.68
C LEU A 104 -2.29 9.64 -14.14
N THR A 105 -3.32 8.84 -14.40
CA THR A 105 -3.93 8.69 -15.73
C THR A 105 -4.90 9.80 -16.12
N LEU A 106 -5.36 10.59 -15.15
CA LEU A 106 -6.36 11.64 -15.36
C LEU A 106 -5.72 12.91 -15.96
N SER A 107 -6.53 13.83 -16.49
CA SER A 107 -6.05 15.10 -17.05
C SER A 107 -6.65 16.28 -16.31
N GLY A 108 -5.86 17.32 -16.05
CA GLY A 108 -6.31 18.54 -15.38
C GLY A 108 -6.49 18.39 -13.86
N VAL A 109 -5.69 17.53 -13.24
CA VAL A 109 -5.69 17.22 -11.79
C VAL A 109 -4.24 17.15 -11.27
N GLU A 110 -3.45 18.15 -11.64
CA GLU A 110 -2.00 18.16 -11.42
C GLU A 110 -1.63 18.15 -9.93
N GLU A 111 -2.43 18.78 -9.06
CA GLU A 111 -2.21 18.79 -7.61
C GLU A 111 -2.47 17.41 -6.99
N GLU A 112 -3.55 16.75 -7.40
CA GLU A 112 -3.88 15.40 -6.97
C GLU A 112 -2.84 14.38 -7.43
N LYS A 113 -2.24 14.58 -8.60
CA LYS A 113 -1.15 13.73 -9.10
C LYS A 113 0.12 13.86 -8.28
N GLU A 114 0.44 15.07 -7.82
CA GLU A 114 1.61 15.29 -6.96
C GLU A 114 1.42 14.57 -5.62
N TYR A 115 0.25 14.71 -5.00
CA TYR A 115 -0.12 13.93 -3.82
C TYR A 115 -0.07 12.41 -4.06
N ALA A 116 -0.68 11.93 -5.15
CA ALA A 116 -0.67 10.52 -5.50
C ALA A 116 0.75 9.98 -5.73
N THR A 117 1.67 10.80 -6.27
CA THR A 117 3.07 10.41 -6.46
C THR A 117 3.78 10.20 -5.13
N MET A 118 3.61 11.11 -4.17
CA MET A 118 4.18 10.94 -2.83
C MET A 118 3.61 9.70 -2.12
N MET A 119 2.31 9.47 -2.24
CA MET A 119 1.70 8.29 -1.62
C MET A 119 2.09 6.96 -2.29
N ILE A 120 2.39 6.97 -3.60
CA ILE A 120 3.01 5.82 -4.28
C ILE A 120 4.40 5.55 -3.70
N GLU A 121 5.19 6.59 -3.44
CA GLU A 121 6.50 6.44 -2.79
C GLU A 121 6.37 5.87 -1.37
N VAL A 122 5.40 6.34 -0.58
CA VAL A 122 5.10 5.77 0.75
C VAL A 122 4.78 4.27 0.64
N ALA A 123 3.91 3.87 -0.30
CA ALA A 123 3.55 2.48 -0.51
C ALA A 123 4.76 1.63 -0.93
N GLY A 124 5.59 2.13 -1.85
CA GLY A 124 6.81 1.47 -2.30
C GLY A 124 7.82 1.26 -1.17
N LYS A 125 8.14 2.32 -0.40
CA LYS A 125 9.05 2.22 0.76
C LYS A 125 8.50 1.28 1.84
N THR A 126 7.19 1.25 2.03
CA THR A 126 6.57 0.31 2.99
C THR A 126 6.69 -1.14 2.52
N ALA A 127 6.58 -1.41 1.21
CA ALA A 127 6.85 -2.72 0.66
C ALA A 127 8.32 -3.13 0.84
N GLU A 128 9.26 -2.23 0.60
CA GLU A 128 10.70 -2.46 0.86
C GLU A 128 10.96 -2.79 2.34
N LEU A 129 10.32 -2.07 3.28
CA LEU A 129 10.40 -2.38 4.71
C LEU A 129 9.84 -3.78 5.01
N ALA A 130 8.71 -4.15 4.41
CA ALA A 130 8.10 -5.47 4.60
C ALA A 130 9.02 -6.60 4.15
N GLU A 131 9.69 -6.44 3.01
CA GLU A 131 10.67 -7.39 2.48
C GLU A 131 11.91 -7.48 3.38
N PHE A 132 12.44 -6.35 3.82
CA PHE A 132 13.56 -6.32 4.75
C PHE A 132 13.23 -7.05 6.05
N VAL A 133 12.06 -6.76 6.64
CA VAL A 133 11.62 -7.41 7.88
C VAL A 133 11.44 -8.90 7.66
N ASP A 134 10.90 -9.35 6.52
CA ASP A 134 10.79 -10.77 6.18
C ASP A 134 12.15 -11.47 6.22
N GLU A 135 13.12 -10.94 5.47
CA GLU A 135 14.44 -11.54 5.36
C GLU A 135 15.19 -11.54 6.69
N TRP A 136 15.12 -10.43 7.42
CA TRP A 136 15.78 -10.27 8.70
C TRP A 136 15.15 -11.15 9.79
N PHE A 137 13.82 -11.20 9.83
CA PHE A 137 13.08 -11.99 10.80
C PHE A 137 13.19 -13.49 10.54
N ASN A 138 13.18 -13.94 9.28
CA ASN A 138 13.40 -15.35 8.93
C ASN A 138 14.78 -15.84 9.41
N LYS A 139 15.83 -15.02 9.34
CA LYS A 139 17.13 -15.36 9.94
C LYS A 139 17.05 -15.52 11.45
N ALA A 140 16.27 -14.67 12.13
CA ALA A 140 16.04 -14.80 13.56
C ALA A 140 15.30 -16.11 13.88
N LEU A 141 14.27 -16.44 13.11
CA LEU A 141 13.52 -17.70 13.23
C LEU A 141 14.43 -18.92 13.09
N ASP A 142 15.31 -18.96 12.08
CA ASP A 142 16.26 -20.06 11.89
C ASP A 142 17.14 -20.32 13.13
N VAL A 143 17.60 -19.27 13.81
CA VAL A 143 18.38 -19.41 15.05
C VAL A 143 17.50 -19.92 16.19
N ILE A 144 16.26 -19.45 16.27
CA ILE A 144 15.30 -19.80 17.32
C ILE A 144 14.85 -21.26 17.22
N GLU A 145 14.65 -21.76 16.01
CA GLU A 145 14.29 -23.16 15.75
C GLU A 145 15.35 -24.15 16.29
N THR A 146 16.60 -23.70 16.49
CA THR A 146 17.62 -24.55 17.11
C THR A 146 17.32 -24.88 18.58
N MET A 147 16.45 -24.12 19.23
CA MET A 147 16.10 -24.20 20.67
C MET A 147 17.32 -24.15 21.60
N ASP A 148 18.45 -23.65 21.11
CA ASP A 148 19.70 -23.50 21.85
C ASP A 148 19.73 -22.09 22.48
N GLU A 149 19.45 -22.01 23.77
CA GLU A 149 19.38 -20.75 24.51
C GLU A 149 20.66 -19.91 24.35
N SER A 150 21.84 -20.55 24.30
CA SER A 150 23.10 -19.82 24.14
C SER A 150 23.22 -19.20 22.76
N LYS A 151 22.75 -19.88 21.71
CA LYS A 151 22.76 -19.35 20.34
C LYS A 151 21.72 -18.25 20.17
N ILE A 152 20.50 -18.46 20.68
CA ILE A 152 19.43 -17.46 20.66
C ILE A 152 19.90 -16.18 21.35
N ARG A 153 20.44 -16.28 22.56
CA ARG A 153 20.96 -15.13 23.29
C ARG A 153 22.11 -14.45 22.55
N SER A 154 23.05 -15.21 21.99
CA SER A 154 24.17 -14.64 21.24
C SER A 154 23.73 -13.91 19.97
N TYR A 155 22.67 -14.37 19.30
CA TYR A 155 22.14 -13.72 18.12
C TYR A 155 21.40 -12.43 18.49
N LEU A 156 20.48 -12.49 19.46
CA LEU A 156 19.67 -11.33 19.89
C LEU A 156 20.49 -10.18 20.49
N THR A 157 21.73 -10.43 20.93
CA THR A 157 22.65 -9.40 21.43
C THR A 157 23.85 -9.18 20.49
N GLY A 158 23.81 -9.71 19.27
CA GLY A 158 24.89 -9.61 18.30
C GLY A 158 24.71 -8.43 17.36
N ASP A 159 25.83 -8.00 16.74
CA ASP A 159 25.88 -6.89 15.79
C ASP A 159 24.88 -7.02 14.62
N GLU A 160 24.55 -8.25 14.20
CA GLU A 160 23.58 -8.50 13.13
C GLU A 160 22.15 -8.14 13.54
N PHE A 161 21.77 -8.45 14.78
CA PHE A 161 20.45 -8.11 15.30
C PHE A 161 20.33 -6.61 15.57
N GLU A 162 21.33 -6.01 16.23
CA GLU A 162 21.37 -4.57 16.47
C GLU A 162 21.39 -3.77 15.15
N GLY A 163 22.17 -4.22 14.17
CA GLY A 163 22.21 -3.60 12.84
C GLY A 163 20.86 -3.63 12.13
N GLY A 164 20.14 -4.77 12.21
CA GLY A 164 18.82 -4.88 11.61
C GLY A 164 17.77 -3.99 12.28
N MET A 165 17.82 -3.83 13.61
CA MET A 165 16.96 -2.88 14.33
C MET A 165 17.21 -1.43 13.90
N VAL A 166 18.48 -1.03 13.74
CA VAL A 166 18.83 0.32 13.27
C VAL A 166 18.36 0.57 11.84
N GLU A 167 18.50 -0.42 10.96
CA GLU A 167 18.02 -0.33 9.58
C GLU A 167 16.49 -0.23 9.51
N LEU A 168 15.78 -1.03 10.30
CA LEU A 168 14.32 -0.97 10.46
C LEU A 168 13.84 0.42 10.91
N GLU A 169 14.49 1.00 11.94
CA GLU A 169 14.18 2.35 12.41
C GLU A 169 14.45 3.42 11.33
N GLY A 170 15.55 3.27 10.58
CA GLY A 170 15.90 4.16 9.48
C GLY A 170 14.85 4.15 8.36
N MET A 171 14.45 2.96 7.91
CA MET A 171 13.42 2.81 6.88
C MET A 171 12.06 3.36 7.33
N ARG A 172 11.67 3.14 8.59
CA ARG A 172 10.46 3.75 9.16
C ARG A 172 10.51 5.27 9.15
N ALA A 173 11.63 5.84 9.56
CA ALA A 173 11.80 7.29 9.57
C ALA A 173 11.71 7.91 8.17
N GLU A 174 12.21 7.21 7.14
CA GLU A 174 12.04 7.65 5.74
C GLU A 174 10.58 7.60 5.29
N ILE A 175 9.86 6.52 5.61
CA ILE A 175 8.42 6.40 5.30
C ILE A 175 7.63 7.53 5.97
N ASP A 176 7.88 7.75 7.26
CA ASP A 176 7.19 8.78 8.05
C ASP A 176 7.47 10.19 7.50
N ALA A 177 8.70 10.46 7.04
CA ALA A 177 9.05 11.73 6.45
C ALA A 177 8.25 12.02 5.16
N VAL A 178 8.16 11.04 4.26
CA VAL A 178 7.39 11.20 3.00
C VAL A 178 5.89 11.26 3.30
N ALA A 179 5.38 10.45 4.24
CA ALA A 179 3.98 10.48 4.64
C ALA A 179 3.58 11.82 5.28
N ALA A 180 4.47 12.42 6.08
CA ALA A 180 4.27 13.75 6.65
C ALA A 180 4.22 14.82 5.56
N GLU A 181 5.15 14.78 4.59
CA GLU A 181 5.15 15.70 3.45
C GLU A 181 3.86 15.60 2.63
N ALA A 182 3.39 14.38 2.35
CA ALA A 182 2.14 14.15 1.64
C ALA A 182 0.92 14.68 2.43
N SER A 183 0.90 14.47 3.76
CA SER A 183 -0.15 14.98 4.64
C SER A 183 -0.20 16.50 4.64
N ASP A 184 0.95 17.16 4.80
CA ASP A 184 1.05 18.62 4.79
C ASP A 184 0.62 19.18 3.43
N TYR A 185 1.09 18.57 2.33
CA TYR A 185 0.70 18.96 0.97
C TYR A 185 -0.81 18.98 0.77
N ARG A 186 -1.49 17.93 1.26
CA ARG A 186 -2.94 17.80 1.15
C ARG A 186 -3.67 18.83 2.01
N LEU A 187 -3.24 19.02 3.25
CA LEU A 187 -3.85 19.99 4.17
C LEU A 187 -3.78 21.43 3.63
N GLU A 188 -2.71 21.77 2.92
CA GLU A 188 -2.54 23.10 2.32
C GLU A 188 -3.47 23.37 1.13
N ARG A 189 -3.90 22.32 0.41
CA ARG A 189 -4.63 22.43 -0.87
C ARG A 189 -6.11 22.05 -0.79
N ASP A 190 -6.53 21.42 0.31
CA ASP A 190 -7.93 21.14 0.66
C ASP A 190 -8.72 20.42 -0.45
N PHE A 191 -8.16 19.29 -0.91
CA PHE A 191 -8.84 18.33 -1.79
C PHE A 191 -8.95 16.92 -1.18
#